data_AF-A0A2G4TA14-F1
#
_entry.id   AF-A0A2G4TA14-F1
#
_cell.length_a   1.000
_cell.length_b   1.000
_cell.length_c   1.000
_cell.angle_alpha   90.00
_cell.angle_beta   90.00
_cell.angle_gamma   90.00
#
_symmetry.space_group_name_H-M   'P 1'
#
loop_
_entity.id
_entity.type
_entity.pdbx_description
1 polymer ?
#
loop_
_entity_poly.entity_id
_entity_poly.type
_entity_poly.pdbx_seq_one_letter_code
_entity_poly.pdbx_strand_id
1 'polypeptide(L)'
;MTGFILVSNSGKKISLEQAYHPCPRCKNQSSVQLTRSEKSFIFLNKRITENSRVRYECSQCKWKNQMLPYDARESAELDRYLSENSNSNEDLYNELSSTSTHGYSP
;
A
#
# COMPACT_ATOMS: atom_id res chain seq x y z
N MET A 1 21.88 29.65 35.30
CA MET A 1 20.56 29.35 34.71
C MET A 1 20.79 28.47 33.48
N THR A 2 20.62 27.16 33.61
CA THR A 2 20.72 26.20 32.50
C THR A 2 19.37 26.14 31.79
N GLY A 3 19.23 26.88 30.70
CA GLY A 3 18.03 26.85 29.86
C GLY A 3 17.94 25.53 29.09
N PHE A 4 16.75 24.96 29.01
CA PHE A 4 16.47 23.78 28.17
C PHE A 4 15.94 24.26 26.81
N ILE A 5 16.53 23.78 25.71
CA ILE A 5 16.04 24.10 24.37
C ILE A 5 15.09 22.99 23.93
N LEU A 6 13.82 23.35 23.74
CA LEU A 6 12.80 22.50 23.10
C LEU A 6 12.86 22.73 21.58
N VAL A 7 13.42 21.78 20.84
CA VAL A 7 13.41 21.80 19.36
C VAL A 7 12.45 20.72 18.88
N SER A 8 11.33 21.12 18.29
CA SER A 8 10.49 20.22 17.51
C SER A 8 10.90 20.32 16.04
N ASN A 9 11.38 19.22 15.45
CA ASN A 9 11.61 19.21 14.02
C ASN A 9 10.25 19.06 13.35
N SER A 10 9.82 20.08 12.60
CA SER A 10 8.55 20.10 11.89
C SER A 10 8.59 19.05 10.78
N GLY A 11 8.27 17.82 11.14
CA GLY A 11 7.96 16.68 10.28
C GLY A 11 8.55 16.73 8.87
N LYS A 12 9.74 16.16 8.61
CA LYS A 12 10.24 16.07 7.24
C LYS A 12 9.29 15.19 6.42
N LYS A 13 8.88 15.66 5.24
CA LYS A 13 8.09 14.88 4.29
C LYS A 13 8.95 14.57 3.08
N ILE A 14 9.03 13.30 2.73
CA ILE A 14 9.84 12.79 1.62
C ILE A 14 8.88 12.08 0.68
N SER A 15 8.79 12.54 -0.57
CA SER A 15 8.08 11.81 -1.63
C SER A 15 8.87 10.56 -1.95
N LEU A 16 8.22 9.39 -1.90
CA LEU A 16 8.85 8.10 -2.18
C LEU A 16 8.71 7.68 -3.66
N GLU A 17 7.83 8.34 -4.39
CA GLU A 17 7.56 8.06 -5.80
C GLU A 17 7.57 9.35 -6.64
N GLN A 18 7.88 9.20 -7.92
CA GLN A 18 7.78 10.28 -8.91
C GLN A 18 6.40 10.33 -9.57
N ALA A 19 5.61 9.26 -9.45
CA ALA A 19 4.25 9.21 -9.96
C ALA A 19 3.33 10.15 -9.14
N TYR A 20 2.32 10.68 -9.82
CA TYR A 20 1.24 11.45 -9.20
C TYR A 20 -0.08 10.81 -9.56
N HIS A 21 -0.95 10.67 -8.57
CA HIS A 21 -2.24 10.03 -8.72
C HIS A 21 -3.40 11.03 -8.58
N PRO A 22 -4.56 10.71 -9.17
CA PRO A 22 -5.77 11.47 -8.95
C PRO A 22 -6.23 11.37 -7.50
N CYS A 23 -6.65 12.49 -6.92
CA CYS A 23 -7.20 12.48 -5.57
C CYS A 23 -8.66 12.01 -5.56
N PRO A 24 -9.04 11.00 -4.76
CA PRO A 24 -10.42 10.54 -4.69
C PRO A 24 -11.37 11.60 -4.11
N ARG A 25 -10.84 12.53 -3.30
CA ARG A 25 -11.63 13.54 -2.58
C ARG A 25 -11.81 14.83 -3.37
N CYS A 26 -10.73 15.34 -3.99
CA CYS A 26 -10.78 16.62 -4.73
C CYS A 26 -10.69 16.46 -6.25
N LYS A 27 -10.59 15.23 -6.76
CA LYS A 27 -10.56 14.87 -8.19
C LYS A 27 -9.45 15.53 -9.00
N ASN A 28 -8.47 16.14 -8.35
CA ASN A 28 -7.32 16.72 -9.02
C ASN A 28 -6.40 15.59 -9.50
N GLN A 29 -6.11 15.58 -10.81
CA GLN A 29 -5.51 14.45 -11.55
C GLN A 29 -4.07 14.12 -11.12
N SER A 30 -3.34 15.06 -10.54
CA SER A 30 -1.92 14.87 -10.20
C SER A 30 -1.62 15.47 -8.82
N SER A 31 -2.27 14.95 -7.79
CA SER A 31 -2.22 15.57 -6.46
C SER A 31 -1.89 14.61 -5.32
N VAL A 32 -2.08 13.31 -5.51
CA VAL A 32 -1.77 12.28 -4.50
C VAL A 32 -0.39 11.69 -4.78
N GLN A 33 0.44 11.60 -3.74
CA GLN A 33 1.73 10.91 -3.78
C GLN A 33 2.01 10.13 -2.50
N LEU A 34 2.73 9.02 -2.63
CA LEU A 34 3.28 8.26 -1.53
C LEU A 34 4.36 9.07 -0.82
N THR A 35 4.06 9.49 0.41
CA THR A 35 4.92 10.34 1.23
C THR A 35 5.31 9.63 2.52
N ARG A 36 6.60 9.66 2.84
CA ARG A 36 7.12 9.33 4.16
C ARG A 36 7.18 10.60 5.01
N SER A 37 6.44 10.63 6.12
CA SER A 37 6.54 11.68 7.12
C SER A 37 7.39 11.22 8.31
N GLU A 38 8.38 12.01 8.70
CA GLU A 38 9.28 11.73 9.83
C GLU A 38 9.15 12.80 10.90
N LYS A 39 8.65 12.44 12.08
CA LYS A 39 8.52 13.33 13.23
C LYS A 39 9.48 12.89 14.33
N SER A 40 10.37 13.79 14.74
CA SER A 40 11.28 13.57 15.86
C SER A 40 11.07 14.63 16.95
N PHE A 41 11.12 14.18 18.19
CA PHE A 41 11.11 15.05 19.37
C PHE A 41 12.43 14.89 20.12
N ILE A 42 13.11 16.01 20.34
CA ILE A 42 14.36 16.09 21.10
C ILE A 42 14.10 16.91 22.36
N PHE A 43 14.43 16.34 23.52
CA PHE A 43 14.31 16.99 24.82
C PHE A 43 15.57 16.68 25.64
N LEU A 44 16.19 17.69 26.23
CA LEU A 44 17.42 17.54 27.03
C LEU A 44 18.53 16.77 26.28
N ASN A 45 18.76 17.09 25.00
CA ASN A 45 19.70 16.38 24.12
C ASN A 45 19.45 14.86 23.97
N LYS A 46 18.31 14.36 24.45
CA LYS A 46 17.86 12.99 24.22
C LYS A 46 16.73 12.98 23.20
N ARG A 47 16.85 12.10 22.22
CA ARG A 47 15.78 11.83 21.26
C ARG A 47 14.71 11.00 21.97
N ILE A 48 13.54 11.59 22.23
CA ILE A 48 12.46 10.93 22.98
C ILE A 48 11.63 10.04 22.06
N THR A 49 11.38 10.48 20.82
CA THR A 49 10.50 9.74 19.92
C THR A 49 10.94 9.92 18.47
N GLU A 50 10.94 8.82 17.74
CA GLU A 50 11.04 8.76 16.29
C GLU A 50 9.76 8.12 15.76
N ASN A 51 8.96 8.90 15.05
CA ASN A 51 7.73 8.42 14.43
C ASN A 51 7.83 8.65 12.93
N SER A 52 8.00 7.56 12.18
CA SER A 52 7.95 7.57 10.73
C SER A 52 6.68 6.89 10.26
N ARG A 53 6.04 7.45 9.23
CA ARG A 53 4.84 6.86 8.64
C ARG A 53 4.82 7.10 7.13
N VAL A 54 4.54 6.04 6.39
CA VAL A 54 4.42 6.04 4.92
C VAL A 54 2.95 5.98 4.56
N ARG A 55 2.47 6.97 3.80
CA ARG A 55 1.07 7.13 3.42
C ARG A 55 0.97 7.92 2.12
N TYR A 56 -0.06 7.64 1.34
CA TYR A 56 -0.49 8.54 0.28
C TYR A 56 -1.04 9.83 0.87
N GLU A 57 -0.61 10.98 0.36
CA GLU A 57 -1.09 12.30 0.77
C GLU A 57 -1.44 13.14 -0.46
N CYS A 58 -2.60 13.81 -0.42
CA CYS A 58 -2.97 14.81 -1.41
C CYS A 58 -2.38 16.18 -1.07
N SER A 59 -1.63 16.77 -2.00
CA SER A 59 -1.03 18.12 -1.84
C SER A 59 -2.08 19.22 -1.71
N GLN A 60 -3.24 19.06 -2.36
CA GLN A 60 -4.32 20.05 -2.42
C GLN A 60 -5.25 19.99 -1.20
N CYS A 61 -5.91 18.84 -0.96
CA CYS A 61 -6.95 18.72 0.07
C CYS A 61 -6.48 18.03 1.37
N LYS A 62 -5.18 17.68 1.46
CA LYS A 62 -4.56 17.01 2.62
C LYS A 62 -5.19 15.67 3.00
N TRP A 63 -5.93 15.04 2.08
CA TRP A 63 -6.39 13.67 2.22
C TRP A 63 -5.19 12.73 2.41
N LYS A 64 -5.31 11.74 3.29
CA LYS A 64 -4.24 10.80 3.63
C LYS A 64 -4.77 9.39 3.77
N ASN A 65 -4.07 8.40 3.23
CA ASN A 65 -4.41 6.99 3.42
C ASN A 65 -3.17 6.10 3.40
N GLN A 66 -3.25 4.90 3.98
CA GLN A 66 -2.14 3.93 3.93
C GLN A 66 -2.01 3.27 2.56
N MET A 67 -3.13 3.08 1.86
CA MET A 67 -3.17 2.50 0.52
C MET A 67 -3.68 3.54 -0.49
N LEU A 68 -3.21 3.43 -1.73
CA LEU A 68 -3.78 4.18 -2.84
C LEU A 68 -5.21 3.67 -3.03
N PRO A 69 -6.21 4.54 -3.20
CA PRO A 69 -7.53 4.08 -3.56
C PRO A 69 -7.42 3.43 -4.94
N TYR A 70 -7.74 2.15 -5.03
CA TYR A 70 -7.90 1.49 -6.31
C TYR A 70 -9.12 2.07 -7.01
N ASP A 71 -8.99 2.35 -8.31
CA ASP A 71 -10.16 2.61 -9.13
C ASP A 71 -10.99 1.32 -9.16
N ALA A 72 -12.26 1.41 -8.74
CA ALA A 72 -13.16 0.26 -8.61
C ALA A 72 -13.34 -0.56 -9.91
N ARG A 73 -12.92 -0.02 -11.06
CA ARG A 73 -12.91 -0.70 -12.35
C ARG A 73 -11.73 -1.66 -12.48
N GLU A 74 -10.54 -1.27 -12.04
CA GLU A 74 -9.34 -2.12 -12.10
C GLU A 74 -9.45 -3.30 -11.12
N SER A 75 -10.06 -3.09 -9.95
CA SER A 75 -10.27 -4.19 -9.00
C SER A 75 -11.24 -5.25 -9.54
N ALA A 76 -12.33 -4.83 -10.19
CA ALA A 76 -13.31 -5.77 -10.76
C ALA A 76 -12.73 -6.57 -11.93
N GLU A 77 -11.84 -5.95 -12.72
CA GLU A 77 -11.14 -6.63 -13.81
C GLU A 77 -10.10 -7.62 -13.27
N LEU A 78 -9.32 -7.22 -12.27
CA LEU A 78 -8.36 -8.11 -11.61
C LEU A 78 -9.06 -9.30 -10.93
N ASP A 79 -10.18 -9.07 -10.26
CA ASP A 79 -10.99 -10.12 -9.63
C ASP A 79 -11.55 -11.09 -10.69
N ARG A 80 -11.98 -10.59 -11.85
CA ARG A 80 -12.38 -11.45 -12.99
C ARG A 80 -11.21 -12.32 -13.45
N TYR A 81 -10.03 -11.75 -13.67
CA TYR A 81 -8.85 -12.53 -14.07
C TYR A 81 -8.47 -13.60 -13.05
N LEU A 82 -8.46 -13.27 -11.75
CA LEU A 82 -8.10 -14.23 -10.70
C LEU A 82 -9.13 -15.36 -10.56
N SER A 83 -10.42 -15.05 -10.73
CA SER A 83 -11.49 -16.05 -10.69
C SER A 83 -11.48 -16.95 -11.93
N GLU A 84 -11.22 -16.40 -13.11
CA GLU A 84 -11.12 -17.15 -14.36
C GLU A 84 -9.93 -18.12 -14.36
N ASN A 85 -8.82 -17.74 -13.75
CA ASN A 85 -7.63 -18.59 -13.59
C ASN A 85 -7.73 -19.62 -12.44
N SER A 86 -8.72 -19.49 -11.56
CA SER A 86 -8.97 -20.46 -10.48
C SER A 86 -9.70 -21.70 -11.00
N ASN A 87 -10.57 -21.53 -12.00
CA ASN A 87 -11.32 -22.63 -12.61
C ASN A 87 -10.46 -23.56 -13.47
N SER A 88 -9.39 -23.05 -14.08
CA SER A 88 -8.50 -23.84 -14.95
C SER A 88 -7.52 -24.75 -14.18
N ASN A 89 -7.39 -24.59 -12.86
CA ASN A 89 -6.60 -25.49 -12.02
C ASN A 89 -7.39 -26.71 -11.51
N GLU A 90 -8.73 -26.66 -11.50
CA GLU A 90 -9.55 -27.81 -11.11
C GLU A 90 -9.60 -28.88 -12.22
N ASP A 91 -9.50 -28.48 -13.49
CA ASP A 91 -9.51 -29.41 -14.62
C ASP A 91 -8.21 -30.25 -14.69
N LEU A 92 -7.06 -29.69 -14.32
CA LEU A 92 -5.77 -30.40 -14.36
C LEU A 92 -5.67 -31.49 -13.28
N TYR A 93 -6.30 -31.30 -12.11
CA TYR A 93 -6.35 -32.31 -11.05
C TYR A 93 -7.30 -33.48 -11.38
N ASN A 94 -8.34 -33.23 -12.17
CA ASN A 94 -9.29 -34.27 -12.61
C ASN A 94 -8.73 -35.15 -13.74
N GLU A 95 -7.91 -34.62 -14.65
CA GLU A 95 -7.23 -35.45 -15.67
C GLU A 95 -6.16 -36.38 -15.09
N LEU A 96 -5.44 -35.94 -14.04
CA LEU A 96 -4.44 -36.77 -13.35
C LEU A 96 -5.05 -37.89 -12.49
N SER A 97 -6.27 -37.71 -11.97
CA SER A 97 -6.97 -38.76 -11.20
C SER A 97 -7.62 -39.83 -12.10
N SER A 98 -7.82 -39.54 -13.39
CA SER A 98 -8.51 -40.42 -14.34
C SER A 98 -7.59 -41.42 -15.04
N THR A 99 -6.27 -41.27 -14.93
CA THR A 99 -5.27 -42.14 -15.59
C THR A 99 -4.72 -43.25 -14.70
N SER A 100 -5.20 -43.40 -13.45
CA SER A 100 -4.71 -44.41 -12.50
C SER A 100 -5.75 -45.48 -12.13
N THR A 101 -6.53 -46.00 -13.08
CA THR A 101 -7.35 -47.20 -12.85
C THR A 101 -7.51 -48.03 -14.13
N HIS A 102 -6.45 -48.72 -14.56
CA HIS A 102 -6.64 -49.96 -15.33
C HIS A 102 -5.53 -50.98 -15.04
N GLY A 103 -5.90 -52.00 -14.26
CA GLY A 103 -5.50 -53.38 -14.51
C GLY A 103 -4.37 -53.95 -13.67
N TYR A 104 -4.68 -54.48 -12.49
CA TYR A 104 -4.16 -55.77 -12.02
C TYR A 104 -5.22 -56.42 -11.12
N SER A 105 -5.91 -57.43 -11.67
CA SER A 105 -6.64 -58.43 -10.88
C SER A 105 -5.72 -59.65 -10.65
N PRO A 106 -5.88 -60.37 -9.53
CA PRO A 106 -5.01 -61.48 -9.11
C PRO A 106 -5.06 -62.70 -10.04
#